data_AF-A0A538S200-F1
#
_entry.id   AF-A0A538S200-F1
#
_cell.length_a   1.000
_cell.length_b   1.000
_cell.length_c   1.000
_cell.angle_alpha   90.00
_cell.angle_beta   90.00
_cell.angle_gamma   90.00
#
_symmetry.space_group_name_H-M   'P 1'
#
loop_
_entity.id
_entity.type
_entity.pdbx_description
1 polymer ?
#
loop_
_entity_poly.entity_id
_entity_poly.type
_entity_poly.pdbx_seq_one_letter_code
_entity_poly.pdbx_strand_id
1 'polypeptide(L)'
;MPRAILKNGLIYPLEPLPPDWGEGQELDVQEVEKDSEESLERWYQELETMVRENDGEDLGRLEAALQEADVVAKEQMRREMGLK
;
A
#
# COMPACT_ATOMS: atom_id res chain seq x y z
N MET A 1 -8.55 -10.11 15.42
CA MET A 1 -7.77 -10.47 16.62
C MET A 1 -6.80 -9.32 16.89
N PRO A 2 -6.70 -8.78 18.12
CA PRO A 2 -5.76 -7.70 18.41
C PRO A 2 -4.32 -8.21 18.28
N ARG A 3 -3.46 -7.40 17.66
CA ARG A 3 -2.05 -7.74 17.50
C ARG A 3 -1.28 -7.37 18.76
N ALA A 4 -0.37 -8.25 19.17
CA ALA A 4 0.47 -8.04 20.33
C ALA A 4 1.88 -8.60 20.08
N ILE A 5 2.84 -8.13 20.88
CA ILE A 5 4.20 -8.66 20.90
C ILE A 5 4.50 -9.26 22.26
N LEU A 6 5.16 -10.41 22.27
CA LEU A 6 5.74 -10.97 23.49
C LEU A 6 7.12 -10.36 23.68
N LYS A 7 7.32 -9.63 24.79
CA LYS A 7 8.61 -9.04 25.15
C LYS A 7 8.87 -9.28 26.63
N ASN A 8 10.02 -9.87 26.97
CA ASN A 8 10.39 -10.21 28.35
C ASN A 8 9.31 -11.02 29.11
N GLY A 9 8.63 -11.93 28.42
CA GLY A 9 7.55 -12.75 29.01
C GLY A 9 6.23 -12.00 29.25
N LEU A 10 6.12 -10.74 28.83
CA LEU A 10 4.90 -9.94 28.91
C LEU A 10 4.33 -9.70 27.50
N ILE A 11 3.01 -9.80 27.37
CA ILE A 11 2.29 -9.51 26.13
C ILE A 11 1.96 -8.01 26.11
N TYR A 12 2.46 -7.31 25.10
CA TYR A 12 2.18 -5.89 24.88
C TYR A 12 1.29 -5.71 23.65
N PRO A 13 0.12 -5.08 23.79
CA PRO A 13 -0.73 -4.81 22.65
C PRO A 13 -0.07 -3.78 21.73
N LEU A 14 -0.15 -3.99 20.41
CA LEU A 14 0.27 -3.02 19.40
C LEU A 14 -0.85 -2.03 19.03
N GLU A 15 -2.09 -2.41 19.30
CA GLU A 15 -3.31 -1.65 19.02
C GLU A 15 -4.10 -1.48 20.31
N PRO A 16 -5.00 -0.48 20.42
CA PRO A 16 -5.89 -0.37 21.56
C PRO A 16 -6.67 -1.67 21.81
N LEU A 17 -6.86 -2.02 23.08
CA LEU A 17 -7.64 -3.20 23.44
C LEU A 17 -9.11 -3.01 23.02
N PRO A 18 -9.78 -4.09 22.57
CA PRO A 18 -11.20 -4.04 22.29
C PRO A 18 -12.01 -3.54 23.51
N PRO A 19 -13.02 -2.68 23.31
CA PRO A 19 -13.74 -2.03 24.39
C PRO A 19 -14.65 -2.99 25.20
N ASP A 20 -14.93 -4.15 24.64
CA ASP A 20 -15.69 -5.25 25.24
C ASP A 20 -14.85 -6.14 26.17
N TRP A 21 -13.53 -5.94 26.23
CA TRP A 21 -12.63 -6.74 27.06
C TRP A 21 -12.54 -6.18 28.49
N GLY A 22 -12.77 -7.07 29.46
CA GLY A 22 -12.71 -6.74 30.89
C GLY A 22 -11.36 -7.06 31.52
N GLU A 23 -11.04 -6.37 32.62
CA GLU A 23 -9.90 -6.74 33.46
C GLU A 23 -10.07 -8.16 34.02
N GLY A 24 -9.00 -8.97 33.97
CA GLY A 24 -9.00 -10.35 34.45
C GLY A 24 -9.68 -11.36 33.52
N GLN A 25 -10.16 -10.93 32.36
CA GLN A 25 -10.69 -11.82 31.33
C GLN A 25 -9.59 -12.74 30.79
N GLU A 26 -9.86 -14.05 30.79
CA GLU A 26 -9.00 -15.04 30.15
C GLU A 26 -9.13 -14.94 28.63
N LEU A 27 -8.00 -15.01 27.92
CA LEU A 27 -7.93 -14.83 26.48
C LEU A 27 -7.23 -16.02 25.84
N ASP A 28 -7.81 -16.54 24.77
CA ASP A 28 -7.15 -17.53 23.92
C ASP A 28 -6.16 -16.83 22.99
N VAL A 29 -4.88 -17.15 23.13
CA VAL A 29 -3.83 -16.66 22.23
C VAL A 29 -3.64 -17.68 21.11
N GLN A 30 -3.85 -17.23 19.88
CA GLN A 30 -3.59 -18.02 18.69
C GLN A 30 -2.42 -17.43 17.92
N GLU A 31 -1.51 -18.30 17.47
CA GLU A 31 -0.53 -17.92 16.49
C GLU A 31 -1.25 -17.63 15.17
N VAL A 32 -1.11 -16.41 14.67
CA VAL A 32 -1.59 -16.06 13.35
C VAL A 32 -0.50 -16.49 12.38
N GLU A 33 -0.86 -17.28 11.37
CA GLU A 33 0.03 -17.54 10.24
C GLU A 33 0.47 -16.18 9.69
N LYS A 34 1.75 -15.85 9.90
CA LYS A 34 2.35 -14.73 9.21
C LYS A 34 2.37 -15.11 7.75
N ASP A 35 1.89 -14.24 6.88
CA ASP A 35 2.31 -14.30 5.48
C ASP A 35 3.83 -14.40 5.49
N SER A 36 4.35 -15.52 4.97
CA SER A 36 5.78 -15.79 5.02
C SER A 36 6.52 -14.66 4.31
N GLU A 37 7.73 -14.31 4.76
CA GLU A 37 8.61 -13.39 4.03
C GLU A 37 8.79 -13.83 2.56
N GLU A 38 8.68 -15.13 2.31
CA GLU A 38 8.62 -15.77 0.99
C GLU A 38 7.48 -15.24 0.10
N SER A 39 6.34 -14.86 0.68
CA SER A 39 5.23 -14.23 -0.06
C SER A 39 5.56 -12.80 -0.49
N LEU A 40 6.29 -12.05 0.33
CA LEU A 40 6.74 -10.70 -0.01
C LEU A 40 7.79 -10.73 -1.13
N GLU A 41 8.77 -11.62 -1.02
CA GLU A 41 9.82 -11.81 -2.03
C GLU A 41 9.21 -12.24 -3.38
N ARG A 42 8.25 -13.18 -3.35
CA ARG A 42 7.49 -13.59 -4.55
C ARG A 42 6.75 -12.41 -5.17
N TRP A 43 6.09 -11.58 -4.37
CA TRP A 43 5.42 -10.37 -4.87
C TRP A 43 6.41 -9.40 -5.53
N TYR A 44 7.59 -9.22 -4.95
CA TYR A 44 8.65 -8.40 -5.55
C TYR A 44 9.11 -8.95 -6.91
N GLN A 45 9.29 -10.28 -7.01
CA GLN A 45 9.69 -10.93 -8.26
C GLN A 45 8.62 -10.81 -9.34
N GLU A 46 7.34 -10.94 -8.99
CA GLU A 46 6.22 -10.73 -9.89
C GLU A 46 6.19 -9.28 -10.43
N LEU A 47 6.37 -8.29 -9.55
CA LEU A 47 6.45 -6.88 -9.95
C LEU A 47 7.65 -6.62 -10.86
N GLU A 48 8.83 -7.16 -10.55
CA GLU A 48 10.01 -7.00 -11.39
C GLU A 48 9.80 -7.62 -12.79
N THR A 49 9.12 -8.75 -12.86
CA THR A 49 8.79 -9.43 -14.12
C THR A 49 7.85 -8.59 -14.97
N MET A 50 6.77 -8.06 -14.38
CA MET A 50 5.84 -7.16 -15.08
C MET A 50 6.53 -5.90 -15.62
N VAL A 51 7.46 -5.34 -14.87
CA VAL A 51 8.23 -4.16 -15.31
C VAL A 51 9.23 -4.51 -16.41
N ARG A 52 9.86 -5.69 -16.34
CA ARG A 52 10.82 -6.16 -17.35
C ARG A 52 10.15 -6.48 -18.68
N GLU A 53 8.90 -6.93 -18.65
CA GLU A 53 8.09 -7.19 -19.85
C GLU A 53 7.56 -5.90 -20.50
N ASN A 54 7.71 -4.75 -19.85
CA ASN A 54 7.28 -3.48 -20.39
C ASN A 54 8.23 -2.99 -21.50
N ASP A 55 7.66 -2.67 -22.66
CA ASP A 55 8.41 -2.12 -23.79
C ASP A 55 8.70 -0.63 -23.53
N GLY A 56 9.95 -0.21 -23.75
CA GLY A 56 10.34 1.20 -23.64
C GLY A 56 9.57 2.11 -24.60
N GLU A 57 9.08 1.57 -25.72
CA GLU A 57 8.22 2.28 -26.66
C GLU A 57 6.83 2.58 -26.07
N ASP A 58 6.25 1.66 -25.31
CA ASP A 58 4.97 1.87 -24.62
C ASP A 58 5.08 2.94 -23.52
N LEU A 59 6.19 2.94 -22.78
CA LEU A 59 6.45 3.96 -21.77
C LEU A 59 6.56 5.36 -22.39
N GLY A 60 7.29 5.47 -23.51
CA GLY A 60 7.42 6.75 -24.23
C GLY A 60 6.09 7.27 -24.77
N ARG A 61 5.23 6.38 -25.28
CA ARG A 61 3.87 6.73 -25.73
C ARG A 61 3.00 7.21 -24.57
N LEU A 62 3.08 6.56 -23.42
CA LEU A 62 2.36 6.97 -22.21
C LEU A 62 2.81 8.35 -21.73
N GLU A 63 4.12 8.60 -21.66
CA GLU A 63 4.66 9.90 -21.25
C GLU A 63 4.22 11.03 -22.19
N ALA A 64 4.25 10.80 -23.50
CA ALA A 64 3.78 11.76 -24.49
C ALA A 64 2.29 12.09 -24.29
N ALA A 65 1.45 11.06 -24.11
CA ALA A 65 0.01 11.26 -23.87
C ALA A 65 -0.28 12.03 -22.58
N LEU A 66 0.50 11.79 -21.51
CA LEU A 66 0.37 12.54 -20.25
C LEU A 66 0.78 14.02 -20.41
N GLN A 67 1.84 14.30 -21.17
CA GLN A 67 2.26 15.67 -21.46
C GLN A 67 1.21 16.42 -22.30
N GLU A 68 0.64 15.77 -23.32
CA GLU A 68 -0.44 16.35 -24.11
C GLU A 68 -1.66 16.67 -23.24
N ALA A 69 -2.07 15.73 -22.38
CA ALA A 69 -3.19 15.94 -21.47
C ALA A 69 -2.95 17.12 -20.51
N ASP A 70 -1.74 17.25 -19.96
CA ASP A 70 -1.37 18.37 -19.09
C ASP A 70 -1.41 19.72 -19.82
N VAL A 71 -0.93 19.78 -21.06
CA VAL A 71 -1.02 20.98 -21.90
C VAL A 71 -2.48 21.37 -22.13
N VAL A 72 -3.32 20.42 -22.54
CA VAL A 72 -4.75 20.65 -22.78
C VAL A 72 -5.46 21.13 -21.51
N ALA A 73 -5.19 20.49 -20.37
CA ALA A 73 -5.78 20.87 -19.08
C ALA A 73 -5.37 22.29 -18.66
N LYS A 74 -4.09 22.66 -18.84
CA LYS A 74 -3.59 24.01 -18.53
C LYS A 74 -4.19 25.07 -19.43
N GLU A 75 -4.34 24.77 -20.72
CA GLU A 75 -5.01 25.69 -21.65
C GLU A 75 -6.49 25.87 -21.31
N GLN A 76 -7.18 24.79 -20.95
CA GLN A 76 -8.57 24.87 -20.50
C GLN A 76 -8.70 25.74 -19.24
N MET A 77 -7.85 25.53 -18.24
CA MET A 77 -7.84 26.35 -17.03
C MET A 77 -7.52 27.82 -17.32
N ARG A 78 -6.58 28.12 -18.23
CA ARG A 78 -6.29 29.51 -18.64
C ARG A 78 -7.52 30.19 -19.25
N ARG A 79 -8.26 29.47 -20.11
CA ARG A 79 -9.51 29.98 -20.71
C ARG A 79 -10.59 30.22 -19.65
N GLU A 80 -10.79 29.28 -18.73
CA GLU A 80 -11.77 29.39 -17.65
C GLU A 80 -11.44 30.53 -16.67
N MET A 81 -10.15 30.77 -16.43
CA MET A 81 -9.65 31.84 -15.57
C MET A 81 -9.51 33.20 -16.27
N GLY A 82 -9.88 33.29 -17.56
CA GLY A 82 -9.81 34.55 -18.33
C GLY A 82 -8.39 35.04 -18.64
N LEU A 83 -7.40 34.16 -18.55
CA LEU A 83 -6.00 34.43 -18.86
C LEU A 83 -5.77 34.08 -20.34
N LYS A 84 -5.65 35.10 -21.20
CA LYS A 84 -5.26 34.93 -22.61
C LYS A 84 -3.75 34.93 -22.77
#